data_AF-A0A1Z3LVH2-F1
#
_entry.id   AF-A0A1Z3LVH2-F1
#
_cell.length_a   1.000
_cell.length_b   1.000
_cell.length_c   1.000
_cell.angle_alpha   90.00
_cell.angle_beta   90.00
_cell.angle_gamma   90.00
#
_symmetry.space_group_name_H-M   'P 1'
#
loop_
_entity.id
_entity.type
_entity.pdbx_description
1 polymer ?
#
loop_
_entity_poly.entity_id
_entity_poly.type
_entity_poly.pdbx_seq_one_letter_code
_entity_poly.pdbx_strand_id
1 'polypeptide(L)'
;MFTSKKPARLQLDARGGFRRPPACDHDVPPRVSVARYRSNTSSRSSQAALRSANGDAVARPDDAHPFRTESPGSPRSREAETCTARWNHIREDRRSVRGSLRPRRPPRSLPPSRNGRRIEPPGPPMDRRLLLIAAAASLATGGSPVMVQAQAEPPTPEAPSAPIIIGTSWSLSSRILGDTRQINVWTPTVQASRDRRYTVLYVLDGALDQDFQHVAGLAQLGDLSWTFEPLIVVGVQTRNRRAELTPAASDARYITAFPEAGGAARFRRFLQEEVIPFVEARYPASGRRAIAGESLAGLFVIDTLLGAPQLFDDYFAISPSLWWDDGKLAHDTAARINNLDLSKERVWLAMADEGGTMQMAVNVFRNAASSAVAQPFDLQYDDRSAQETHATIYHAALLEGLRAFYGMPNEALQTQPWYMTPGGRPTSGPD
;
A
#
# COMPACT_ATOMS: atom_id res chain seq x y z
N MET A 1 -41.55 8.88 24.11
CA MET A 1 -41.85 7.63 24.85
C MET A 1 -40.72 6.64 24.59
N PHE A 2 -40.44 5.79 25.58
CA PHE A 2 -39.51 4.64 25.55
C PHE A 2 -38.08 4.83 25.03
N THR A 3 -37.19 4.99 26.02
CA THR A 3 -35.75 4.70 25.95
C THR A 3 -35.48 3.21 25.75
N SER A 4 -34.41 2.86 25.03
CA SER A 4 -33.63 1.66 25.30
C SER A 4 -32.17 2.04 25.51
N LYS A 5 -31.54 1.50 26.56
CA LYS A 5 -30.18 1.84 26.98
C LYS A 5 -29.50 0.58 27.53
N LYS A 6 -28.17 0.52 27.33
CA LYS A 6 -27.18 -0.31 28.04
C LYS A 6 -27.10 -1.82 27.69
N PRO A 7 -25.97 -2.50 28.02
CA PRO A 7 -24.82 -2.01 28.79
C PRO A 7 -23.45 -2.04 28.09
N ALA A 8 -22.63 -1.03 28.39
CA ALA A 8 -21.17 -1.16 28.33
C ALA A 8 -20.68 -2.00 29.54
N ARG A 9 -19.68 -2.86 29.33
CA ARG A 9 -19.03 -3.62 30.41
C ARG A 9 -18.12 -2.70 31.24
N LEU A 10 -18.35 -2.63 32.55
CA LEU A 10 -17.36 -2.14 33.51
C LEU A 10 -16.43 -3.29 33.92
N GLN A 11 -15.12 -3.06 33.88
CA GLN A 11 -14.16 -3.88 34.61
C GLN A 11 -13.92 -3.28 36.01
N LEU A 12 -13.88 -4.15 37.02
CA LEU A 12 -13.50 -3.81 38.39
C LEU A 12 -12.01 -4.07 38.58
N ASP A 13 -11.32 -3.22 39.36
CA ASP A 13 -10.02 -3.57 39.92
C ASP A 13 -10.18 -4.33 41.25
N ALA A 14 -9.09 -4.97 41.70
CA ALA A 14 -9.08 -5.87 42.84
C ALA A 14 -9.30 -5.20 44.23
N ARG A 15 -9.60 -3.89 44.31
CA ARG A 15 -9.88 -3.19 45.57
C ARG A 15 -11.13 -2.27 45.58
N GLY A 16 -12.04 -2.44 44.62
CA GLY A 16 -13.47 -2.18 44.85
C GLY A 16 -13.90 -0.75 45.20
N GLY A 17 -13.21 0.28 44.69
CA GLY A 17 -13.55 1.69 44.93
C GLY A 17 -13.79 2.49 43.64
N PHE A 18 -14.91 3.21 43.55
CA PHE A 18 -15.21 4.10 42.43
C PHE A 18 -14.44 5.43 42.54
N ARG A 19 -13.74 5.86 41.47
CA ARG A 19 -13.19 7.23 41.35
C ARG A 19 -14.17 8.17 40.64
N ARG A 20 -14.36 9.37 41.20
CA ARG A 20 -15.03 10.50 40.56
C ARG A 20 -14.05 11.27 39.66
N PRO A 21 -14.49 11.88 38.55
CA PRO A 21 -13.75 12.96 37.89
C PRO A 21 -13.90 14.28 38.68
N PRO A 22 -12.94 15.22 38.59
CA PRO A 22 -13.08 16.55 39.17
C PRO A 22 -14.05 17.41 38.34
N ALA A 23 -14.82 18.25 39.02
CA ALA A 23 -15.65 19.30 38.44
C ALA A 23 -15.17 20.67 38.95
N CYS A 24 -15.32 21.70 38.13
CA CYS A 24 -15.43 23.09 38.55
C CYS A 24 -16.55 23.73 37.72
N ASP A 25 -17.44 24.47 38.38
CA ASP A 25 -18.71 24.99 37.86
C ASP A 25 -18.66 26.48 37.45
N HIS A 26 -19.75 26.92 36.81
CA HIS A 26 -20.29 28.29 36.69
C HIS A 26 -19.98 29.17 35.45
N ASP A 27 -20.80 29.02 34.39
CA ASP A 27 -21.96 29.90 34.02
C ASP A 27 -21.98 31.37 34.52
N VAL A 28 -22.43 32.44 33.81
CA VAL A 28 -23.16 32.67 32.52
C VAL A 28 -22.81 34.10 31.91
N PRO A 29 -23.42 34.67 30.82
CA PRO A 29 -22.78 35.64 29.89
C PRO A 29 -23.60 36.98 29.79
N PRO A 30 -23.86 37.65 28.62
CA PRO A 30 -23.13 37.83 27.35
C PRO A 30 -22.94 39.33 26.94
N ARG A 31 -22.25 39.60 25.82
CA ARG A 31 -22.54 40.78 24.97
C ARG A 31 -22.61 40.41 23.49
N VAL A 32 -23.63 40.97 22.83
CA VAL A 32 -23.95 40.83 21.41
C VAL A 32 -23.27 41.94 20.61
N SER A 33 -22.77 41.63 19.41
CA SER A 33 -22.70 42.60 18.31
C SER A 33 -23.04 41.89 16.99
N VAL A 34 -24.06 42.40 16.31
CA VAL A 34 -24.50 41.94 14.99
C VAL A 34 -23.83 42.77 13.91
N ALA A 35 -23.30 42.13 12.88
CA ALA A 35 -22.99 42.77 11.61
C ALA A 35 -23.59 41.95 10.46
N ARG A 36 -24.72 42.41 9.93
CA ARG A 36 -25.22 41.99 8.60
C ARG A 36 -24.41 42.76 7.55
N TYR A 37 -24.10 42.16 6.40
CA TYR A 37 -24.61 42.70 5.12
C TYR A 37 -24.55 41.72 3.93
N ARG A 38 -25.75 41.56 3.33
CA ARG A 38 -26.10 41.26 1.93
C ARG A 38 -25.23 40.33 1.05
N SER A 39 -25.90 39.26 0.66
CA SER A 39 -25.89 38.68 -0.69
C SER A 39 -25.96 39.70 -1.83
N ASN A 40 -25.37 39.37 -2.98
CA ASN A 40 -25.87 39.87 -4.27
C ASN A 40 -25.79 38.78 -5.35
N THR A 41 -26.78 38.74 -6.24
CA THR A 41 -26.95 37.73 -7.29
C THR A 41 -27.15 38.37 -8.65
N SER A 42 -26.30 38.02 -9.61
CA SER A 42 -26.50 38.08 -11.08
C SER A 42 -25.29 37.38 -11.71
N SER A 43 -25.39 36.36 -12.58
CA SER A 43 -26.22 36.11 -13.76
C SER A 43 -25.71 36.80 -15.04
N ARG A 44 -25.75 36.05 -16.15
CA ARG A 44 -25.24 36.32 -17.52
C ARG A 44 -23.72 36.18 -17.71
N SER A 45 -23.16 35.71 -18.83
CA SER A 45 -23.52 34.71 -19.87
C SER A 45 -22.63 35.01 -21.09
N SER A 46 -21.88 34.01 -21.54
CA SER A 46 -21.64 33.64 -22.96
C SER A 46 -21.08 34.66 -23.99
N GLN A 47 -20.19 34.13 -24.85
CA GLN A 47 -19.71 34.68 -26.14
C GLN A 47 -18.69 35.85 -26.09
N ALA A 48 -17.78 36.02 -27.06
CA ALA A 48 -17.14 35.08 -28.00
C ALA A 48 -15.97 35.79 -28.74
N ALA A 49 -15.02 34.98 -29.23
CA ALA A 49 -14.35 35.12 -30.54
C ALA A 49 -13.26 36.20 -30.83
N LEU A 50 -12.20 35.70 -31.48
CA LEU A 50 -11.49 36.19 -32.68
C LEU A 50 -10.19 37.05 -32.60
N ARG A 51 -9.25 36.60 -33.47
CA ARG A 51 -8.11 37.30 -34.13
C ARG A 51 -6.88 37.59 -33.24
N SER A 52 -5.72 36.95 -33.42
CA SER A 52 -4.82 36.79 -34.60
C SER A 52 -3.88 37.98 -34.86
N ALA A 53 -2.57 37.76 -34.71
CA ALA A 53 -1.52 38.33 -35.57
C ALA A 53 -0.16 37.62 -35.33
N ASN A 54 0.63 37.50 -36.40
CA ASN A 54 2.00 36.96 -36.37
C ASN A 54 3.00 37.99 -35.81
N GLY A 55 4.22 37.55 -35.49
CA GLY A 55 5.33 38.44 -35.18
C GLY A 55 6.66 37.74 -34.89
N ASP A 56 7.29 37.17 -35.92
CA ASP A 56 8.70 36.74 -35.84
C ASP A 56 9.62 37.96 -35.66
N ALA A 57 10.56 37.91 -34.70
CA ALA A 57 11.78 38.70 -34.74
C ALA A 57 12.88 38.10 -33.85
N VAL A 58 13.99 37.70 -34.50
CA VAL A 58 15.24 37.28 -33.86
C VAL A 58 16.09 38.51 -33.55
N ALA A 59 16.57 38.67 -32.31
CA ALA A 59 17.83 39.37 -32.00
C ALA A 59 18.30 39.16 -30.54
N ARG A 60 19.47 38.52 -30.41
CA ARG A 60 20.53 38.76 -29.40
C ARG A 60 21.77 39.22 -30.21
N PRO A 61 22.85 39.81 -29.66
CA PRO A 61 23.39 39.58 -28.30
C PRO A 61 24.06 40.82 -27.61
N ASP A 62 24.79 40.53 -26.52
CA ASP A 62 25.89 41.28 -25.87
C ASP A 62 25.57 42.68 -25.27
N ASP A 63 26.06 43.08 -24.08
CA ASP A 63 27.42 42.93 -23.54
C ASP A 63 27.50 43.02 -21.99
N ALA A 64 28.66 42.66 -21.41
CA ALA A 64 29.00 42.89 -19.99
C ALA A 64 29.58 44.31 -19.78
N HIS A 65 29.68 44.93 -18.58
CA HIS A 65 30.53 44.56 -17.43
C HIS A 65 30.31 45.58 -16.25
N PRO A 66 31.04 45.55 -15.10
CA PRO A 66 30.47 45.89 -13.78
C PRO A 66 30.92 47.25 -13.20
N PHE A 67 30.29 47.67 -12.10
CA PHE A 67 30.94 48.52 -11.10
C PHE A 67 30.59 48.13 -9.64
N ARG A 68 31.54 48.41 -8.75
CA ARG A 68 31.57 48.03 -7.32
C ARG A 68 31.56 49.31 -6.47
N THR A 69 31.28 49.16 -5.17
CA THR A 69 31.45 50.13 -4.04
C THR A 69 30.33 51.19 -3.89
N GLU A 70 29.92 51.63 -2.69
CA GLU A 70 30.40 51.38 -1.31
C GLU A 70 29.27 51.61 -0.27
N SER A 71 29.45 51.16 0.99
CA SER A 71 28.56 51.51 2.12
C SER A 71 28.97 52.85 2.75
N PRO A 72 28.08 53.53 3.50
CA PRO A 72 28.32 53.59 4.96
C PRO A 72 27.07 53.71 5.85
N GLY A 73 27.26 53.42 7.15
CA GLY A 73 26.60 54.18 8.23
C GLY A 73 25.32 53.60 8.85
N SER A 74 25.47 52.92 9.99
CA SER A 74 24.37 52.66 10.94
C SER A 74 24.09 53.87 11.84
N PRO A 75 22.90 53.92 12.48
CA PRO A 75 22.92 53.95 13.94
C PRO A 75 21.96 52.94 14.62
N ARG A 76 22.10 52.81 15.94
CA ARG A 76 21.54 51.73 16.78
C ARG A 76 20.21 52.08 17.46
N SER A 77 19.32 51.09 17.58
CA SER A 77 18.42 50.87 18.74
C SER A 77 17.94 49.41 18.70
N ARG A 78 18.41 48.55 19.62
CA ARG A 78 17.71 48.14 20.86
C ARG A 78 16.35 47.46 20.64
N GLU A 79 16.32 46.15 20.86
CA GLU A 79 15.26 45.30 21.47
C GLU A 79 15.23 43.89 20.84
N ALA A 80 16.00 42.96 21.43
CA ALA A 80 15.96 41.53 21.10
C ALA A 80 16.65 40.67 22.20
N GLU A 81 16.12 40.70 23.42
CA GLU A 81 16.43 39.69 24.44
C GLU A 81 15.18 38.86 24.73
N THR A 82 15.20 37.56 24.43
CA THR A 82 14.81 36.46 25.36
C THR A 82 14.83 35.08 24.67
N CYS A 83 14.99 34.03 25.50
CA CYS A 83 14.75 32.61 25.18
C CYS A 83 15.76 31.83 24.32
N THR A 84 17.01 31.76 24.79
CA THR A 84 17.89 30.60 24.54
C THR A 84 18.19 29.85 25.85
N ALA A 85 17.21 29.14 26.43
CA ALA A 85 17.42 28.36 27.66
C ALA A 85 16.35 27.28 27.93
N ARG A 86 16.43 26.09 27.32
CA ARG A 86 15.74 24.88 27.86
C ARG A 86 16.24 23.51 27.36
N TRP A 87 17.54 23.26 27.43
CA TRP A 87 18.10 21.90 27.33
C TRP A 87 19.14 21.66 28.44
N ASN A 88 18.65 21.33 29.65
CA ASN A 88 19.38 20.60 30.70
C ASN A 88 18.48 20.44 31.95
N HIS A 89 17.71 19.36 32.01
CA HIS A 89 17.32 18.70 33.27
C HIS A 89 16.63 17.36 32.97
N ILE A 90 17.34 16.26 33.23
CA ILE A 90 16.92 15.09 34.04
C ILE A 90 18.18 14.22 34.15
N ARG A 91 18.94 14.48 35.21
CA ARG A 91 19.88 13.56 35.84
C ARG A 91 19.46 13.51 37.31
N GLU A 92 19.71 12.36 37.94
CA GLU A 92 19.49 12.09 39.36
C GLU A 92 18.01 11.98 39.79
N ASP A 93 17.51 10.74 39.80
CA ASP A 93 17.21 10.11 41.10
C ASP A 93 17.37 8.57 40.99
N ARG A 94 17.39 7.88 42.15
CA ARG A 94 17.48 6.43 42.40
C ARG A 94 18.88 5.81 42.40
N ARG A 95 19.67 6.21 43.40
CA ARG A 95 20.56 5.27 44.11
C ARG A 95 19.87 4.73 45.36
N SER A 96 19.33 3.51 45.34
CA SER A 96 19.22 2.63 46.52
C SER A 96 18.70 1.23 46.17
N VAL A 97 19.61 0.30 45.87
CA VAL A 97 19.66 -1.06 46.45
C VAL A 97 21.11 -1.54 46.26
N ARG A 98 21.84 -1.79 47.35
CA ARG A 98 23.07 -2.60 47.33
C ARG A 98 22.72 -4.00 47.80
N GLY A 99 22.89 -4.99 46.94
CA GLY A 99 22.82 -6.42 47.27
C GLY A 99 23.81 -7.17 46.40
N SER A 100 24.85 -7.73 47.01
CA SER A 100 25.96 -8.39 46.32
C SER A 100 25.63 -9.84 45.95
N LEU A 101 26.13 -10.33 44.80
CA LEU A 101 27.12 -11.44 44.72
C LEU A 101 27.39 -11.92 43.28
N ARG A 102 28.63 -11.69 42.83
CA ARG A 102 29.47 -12.46 41.86
C ARG A 102 28.98 -12.73 40.42
N PRO A 103 29.78 -12.39 39.38
CA PRO A 103 29.52 -12.82 38.00
C PRO A 103 30.00 -14.27 37.75
N ARG A 104 29.19 -15.07 37.04
CA ARG A 104 29.65 -16.34 36.45
C ARG A 104 30.26 -16.06 35.06
N ARG A 105 31.54 -16.40 34.88
CA ARG A 105 32.17 -16.49 33.55
C ARG A 105 31.73 -17.79 32.84
N PRO A 106 31.62 -17.81 31.50
CA PRO A 106 31.34 -19.03 30.74
C PRO A 106 32.62 -19.85 30.49
N PRO A 107 32.55 -21.19 30.40
CA PRO A 107 33.64 -22.01 29.89
C PRO A 107 33.52 -22.23 28.37
N ARG A 108 34.48 -21.62 27.65
CA ARG A 108 35.16 -22.07 26.42
C ARG A 108 34.39 -22.81 25.30
N SER A 109 34.52 -22.25 24.10
CA SER A 109 34.49 -22.96 22.81
C SER A 109 35.72 -23.88 22.61
N LEU A 110 35.56 -24.88 21.75
CA LEU A 110 36.64 -25.72 21.19
C LEU A 110 36.62 -25.69 19.65
N PRO A 111 37.77 -25.81 18.96
CA PRO A 111 37.90 -25.77 17.50
C PRO A 111 37.62 -27.15 16.83
N PRO A 112 37.54 -27.23 15.49
CA PRO A 112 36.89 -28.35 14.79
C PRO A 112 37.78 -29.58 14.57
N SER A 113 37.14 -30.73 14.32
CA SER A 113 37.77 -31.99 13.88
C SER A 113 37.27 -32.39 12.50
N ARG A 114 38.16 -32.89 11.63
CA ARG A 114 37.87 -33.33 10.26
C ARG A 114 38.69 -34.60 9.96
N ASN A 115 38.06 -35.59 9.31
CA ASN A 115 38.58 -36.92 8.93
C ASN A 115 38.85 -37.87 10.13
N GLY A 116 38.57 -39.18 10.10
CA GLY A 116 37.89 -39.99 9.08
C GLY A 116 38.54 -41.38 8.96
N ARG A 117 37.75 -42.48 9.00
CA ARG A 117 38.09 -43.81 8.45
C ARG A 117 36.86 -44.73 8.38
N ARG A 118 36.92 -45.70 7.48
CA ARG A 118 35.83 -46.53 6.91
C ARG A 118 36.27 -47.99 6.96
N ILE A 119 35.41 -48.94 7.37
CA ILE A 119 35.68 -50.39 7.29
C ILE A 119 34.39 -51.14 6.91
N GLU A 120 34.49 -51.98 5.87
CA GLU A 120 33.55 -53.02 5.41
C GLU A 120 34.42 -54.20 4.87
N PRO A 121 33.87 -55.33 4.38
CA PRO A 121 33.19 -56.43 5.09
C PRO A 121 33.94 -57.78 4.84
N PRO A 122 33.36 -58.98 5.10
CA PRO A 122 32.66 -59.75 4.04
C PRO A 122 31.49 -60.68 4.50
N GLY A 123 30.75 -61.30 3.56
CA GLY A 123 29.75 -62.39 3.77
C GLY A 123 30.17 -63.72 3.10
N PRO A 124 29.28 -64.65 2.65
CA PRO A 124 27.80 -64.83 2.77
C PRO A 124 27.44 -66.30 3.27
N PRO A 125 26.57 -67.18 2.68
CA PRO A 125 25.18 -67.13 2.13
C PRO A 125 24.19 -68.25 2.66
N MET A 126 22.92 -68.27 2.19
CA MET A 126 21.87 -69.36 2.20
C MET A 126 21.22 -69.75 3.58
N ASP A 127 20.03 -70.39 3.71
CA ASP A 127 19.07 -71.05 2.78
C ASP A 127 17.57 -70.92 3.25
N ARG A 128 16.58 -71.22 2.39
CA ARG A 128 15.12 -71.25 2.67
C ARG A 128 14.61 -72.67 3.01
N ARG A 129 14.09 -72.94 4.22
CA ARG A 129 13.18 -74.09 4.47
C ARG A 129 12.07 -73.83 5.50
N LEU A 130 10.99 -74.61 5.34
CA LEU A 130 9.69 -74.62 6.03
C LEU A 130 9.73 -74.46 7.57
N LEU A 131 8.67 -73.84 8.10
CA LEU A 131 7.96 -74.43 9.25
C LEU A 131 6.46 -74.11 9.21
N LEU A 132 5.66 -75.15 8.99
CA LEU A 132 4.21 -75.14 9.18
C LEU A 132 3.92 -75.30 10.68
N ILE A 133 3.12 -74.42 11.27
CA ILE A 133 2.37 -74.72 12.50
C ILE A 133 0.92 -74.35 12.24
N ALA A 134 0.06 -75.36 12.15
CA ALA A 134 -1.38 -75.19 12.19
C ALA A 134 -1.84 -75.10 13.65
N ALA A 135 -2.68 -74.11 13.95
CA ALA A 135 -3.45 -74.06 15.20
C ALA A 135 -4.87 -73.59 14.86
N ALA A 136 -5.78 -74.54 14.67
CA ALA A 136 -7.20 -74.26 14.54
C ALA A 136 -7.84 -74.15 15.93
N ALA A 137 -8.56 -73.05 16.18
CA ALA A 137 -9.42 -72.90 17.36
C ALA A 137 -10.65 -72.05 17.03
N SER A 138 -11.71 -72.76 16.63
CA SER A 138 -13.13 -72.49 16.92
C SER A 138 -13.69 -71.07 16.82
N LEU A 139 -14.40 -70.86 15.71
CA LEU A 139 -15.65 -70.10 15.58
C LEU A 139 -16.33 -69.65 16.90
N ALA A 140 -16.41 -68.34 17.10
CA ALA A 140 -17.53 -67.70 17.79
C ALA A 140 -18.27 -66.84 16.77
N THR A 141 -19.48 -67.27 16.36
CA THR A 141 -20.28 -66.64 15.30
C THR A 141 -20.98 -65.37 15.80
N GLY A 142 -20.20 -64.32 16.05
CA GLY A 142 -20.68 -62.95 16.24
C GLY A 142 -20.67 -62.19 14.91
N GLY A 143 -21.65 -62.48 14.05
CA GLY A 143 -21.76 -61.87 12.72
C GLY A 143 -22.20 -60.41 12.77
N SER A 144 -21.34 -59.50 13.24
CA SER A 144 -21.49 -58.08 12.93
C SER A 144 -21.46 -57.91 11.41
N PRO A 145 -22.48 -57.32 10.78
CA PRO A 145 -22.43 -57.06 9.35
C PRO A 145 -21.28 -56.09 9.11
N VAL A 146 -20.21 -56.57 8.47
CA VAL A 146 -19.21 -55.70 7.87
C VAL A 146 -19.93 -54.96 6.76
N MET A 147 -20.42 -53.76 7.08
CA MET A 147 -20.92 -52.84 6.08
C MET A 147 -19.72 -52.44 5.22
N VAL A 148 -19.52 -53.17 4.13
CA VAL A 148 -18.68 -52.74 3.03
C VAL A 148 -19.35 -51.48 2.50
N GLN A 149 -18.92 -50.32 3.01
CA GLN A 149 -19.17 -49.06 2.33
C GLN A 149 -18.51 -49.19 0.97
N ALA A 150 -19.32 -49.43 -0.07
CA ALA A 150 -18.86 -49.35 -1.43
C ALA A 150 -18.24 -47.96 -1.60
N GLN A 151 -16.91 -47.92 -1.74
CA GLN A 151 -16.24 -46.70 -2.12
C GLN A 151 -16.74 -46.40 -3.54
N ALA A 152 -17.60 -45.40 -3.65
CA ALA A 152 -18.06 -44.93 -4.94
C ALA A 152 -16.83 -44.58 -5.77
N GLU A 153 -16.73 -45.12 -6.98
CA GLU A 153 -15.64 -44.75 -7.87
C GLU A 153 -15.66 -43.22 -8.06
N PRO A 154 -14.50 -42.54 -8.01
CA PRO A 154 -14.46 -41.11 -8.19
C PRO A 154 -15.06 -40.77 -9.55
N PRO A 155 -15.93 -39.74 -9.65
CA PRO A 155 -16.63 -39.42 -10.89
C PRO A 155 -15.62 -39.12 -12.00
N THR A 156 -15.68 -39.89 -13.08
CA THR A 156 -14.85 -39.68 -14.27
C THR A 156 -15.22 -38.33 -14.91
N PRO A 157 -14.26 -37.43 -15.19
CA PRO A 157 -14.55 -36.17 -15.86
C PRO A 157 -15.19 -36.41 -17.24
N GLU A 158 -16.32 -35.74 -17.51
CA GLU A 158 -17.01 -35.83 -18.81
C GLU A 158 -16.22 -35.18 -19.96
N ALA A 159 -15.24 -34.33 -19.64
CA ALA A 159 -14.39 -33.64 -20.60
C ALA A 159 -12.92 -33.56 -20.10
N PRO A 160 -11.94 -33.41 -21.02
CA PRO A 160 -10.56 -33.11 -20.64
C PRO A 160 -10.46 -31.81 -19.83
N SER A 161 -9.51 -31.74 -18.91
CA SER A 161 -9.23 -30.52 -18.16
C SER A 161 -8.68 -29.41 -19.07
N ALA A 162 -9.25 -28.21 -18.94
CA ALA A 162 -8.75 -27.00 -19.57
C ALA A 162 -8.11 -26.06 -18.53
N PRO A 163 -7.05 -25.31 -18.87
CA PRO A 163 -6.46 -24.33 -17.97
C PRO A 163 -7.39 -23.13 -17.76
N ILE A 164 -7.41 -22.59 -16.53
CA ILE A 164 -8.04 -21.31 -16.24
C ILE A 164 -7.11 -20.19 -16.72
N ILE A 165 -7.59 -19.35 -17.63
CA ILE A 165 -6.81 -18.24 -18.21
C ILE A 165 -7.30 -16.92 -17.60
N ILE A 166 -6.42 -16.26 -16.85
CA ILE A 166 -6.70 -14.97 -16.19
C ILE A 166 -6.21 -13.79 -17.04
N GLY A 167 -5.06 -13.91 -17.71
CA GLY A 167 -4.47 -12.81 -18.48
C GLY A 167 -3.33 -13.26 -19.38
N THR A 168 -2.59 -12.30 -19.94
CA THR A 168 -1.42 -12.54 -20.80
C THR A 168 -0.13 -12.28 -20.04
N SER A 169 0.84 -13.20 -20.12
CA SER A 169 2.18 -13.02 -19.54
C SER A 169 3.19 -12.72 -20.64
N TRP A 170 3.94 -11.63 -20.50
CA TRP A 170 4.99 -11.21 -21.43
C TRP A 170 6.37 -11.30 -20.78
N SER A 171 7.38 -11.55 -21.61
CA SER A 171 8.79 -11.60 -21.23
C SER A 171 9.50 -10.37 -21.83
N LEU A 172 9.65 -9.31 -21.04
CA LEU A 172 10.21 -8.03 -21.48
C LEU A 172 11.70 -7.98 -21.16
N SER A 173 12.55 -7.95 -22.19
CA SER A 173 13.99 -7.72 -22.02
C SER A 173 14.25 -6.25 -21.71
N SER A 174 14.75 -5.94 -20.51
CA SER A 174 15.03 -4.57 -20.07
C SER A 174 16.48 -4.21 -20.33
N ARG A 175 16.71 -3.14 -21.11
CA ARG A 175 18.06 -2.57 -21.27
C ARG A 175 18.46 -1.76 -20.03
N ILE A 176 17.47 -1.23 -19.31
CA ILE A 176 17.69 -0.43 -18.10
C ILE A 176 18.13 -1.29 -16.94
N LEU A 177 17.47 -2.43 -16.69
CA LEU A 177 17.82 -3.38 -15.63
C LEU A 177 18.91 -4.37 -16.06
N GLY A 178 19.05 -4.63 -17.37
CA GLY A 178 20.09 -5.51 -17.92
C GLY A 178 19.68 -6.99 -17.92
N ASP A 179 18.41 -7.28 -17.68
CA ASP A 179 17.84 -8.62 -17.63
C ASP A 179 16.35 -8.61 -18.01
N THR A 180 15.74 -9.80 -18.06
CA THR A 180 14.35 -9.98 -18.49
C THR A 180 13.38 -9.91 -17.31
N ARG A 181 12.25 -9.22 -17.47
CA ARG A 181 11.17 -9.07 -16.49
C ARG A 181 9.88 -9.70 -17.01
N GLN A 182 9.16 -10.39 -16.14
CA GLN A 182 7.79 -10.79 -16.43
C GLN A 182 6.85 -9.59 -16.30
N ILE A 183 6.03 -9.35 -17.32
CA ILE A 183 4.97 -8.34 -17.34
C ILE A 183 3.64 -9.05 -17.57
N ASN A 184 2.80 -9.12 -16.54
CA ASN A 184 1.51 -9.81 -16.60
C ASN A 184 0.39 -8.79 -16.82
N VAL A 185 -0.55 -9.06 -17.72
CA VAL A 185 -1.63 -8.12 -18.06
C VAL A 185 -2.99 -8.79 -17.97
N TRP A 186 -3.88 -8.19 -17.18
CA TRP A 186 -5.32 -8.47 -17.16
C TRP A 186 -6.07 -7.32 -17.82
N THR A 187 -7.08 -7.65 -18.63
CA THR A 187 -7.94 -6.68 -19.32
C THR A 187 -9.41 -6.97 -19.03
N PRO A 188 -10.27 -5.93 -18.93
CA PRO A 188 -11.72 -6.10 -18.80
C PRO A 188 -12.31 -7.00 -19.90
N THR A 189 -13.31 -7.81 -19.53
CA THR A 189 -13.98 -8.75 -20.44
C THR A 189 -15.49 -8.56 -20.47
N VAL A 190 -16.10 -8.14 -19.36
CA VAL A 190 -17.55 -7.95 -19.21
C VAL A 190 -17.97 -6.59 -19.76
N GLN A 191 -17.30 -5.52 -19.33
CA GLN A 191 -17.51 -4.15 -19.81
C GLN A 191 -16.53 -3.77 -20.93
N ALA A 192 -16.11 -4.77 -21.71
CA ALA A 192 -15.22 -4.60 -22.86
C ALA A 192 -15.95 -3.89 -24.02
N SER A 193 -15.35 -2.85 -24.58
CA SER A 193 -15.84 -2.17 -25.78
C SER A 193 -14.70 -1.71 -26.67
N ARG A 194 -14.91 -1.71 -28.00
CA ARG A 194 -13.87 -1.37 -29.00
C ARG A 194 -13.40 0.08 -28.90
N ASP A 195 -14.31 0.98 -28.52
CA ASP A 195 -14.05 2.42 -28.46
C ASP A 195 -13.65 2.88 -27.04
N ARG A 196 -13.78 2.00 -26.04
CA ARG A 196 -13.43 2.31 -24.65
C ARG A 196 -11.91 2.20 -24.46
N ARG A 197 -11.36 3.22 -23.80
CA ARG A 197 -9.99 3.21 -23.28
C ARG A 197 -10.03 3.23 -21.76
N TYR A 198 -9.03 2.60 -21.15
CA TYR A 198 -9.04 2.23 -19.74
C TYR A 198 -7.86 2.86 -19.01
N THR A 199 -8.07 3.25 -17.75
CA THR A 199 -6.98 3.53 -16.80
C THR A 199 -6.11 2.29 -16.66
N VAL A 200 -4.80 2.47 -16.54
CA VAL A 200 -3.85 1.36 -16.37
C VAL A 200 -3.27 1.36 -14.95
N LEU A 201 -3.57 0.33 -14.17
CA LEU A 201 -3.02 0.08 -12.84
C LEU A 201 -1.75 -0.77 -12.92
N TYR A 202 -0.61 -0.16 -12.67
CA TYR A 202 0.68 -0.84 -12.57
C TYR A 202 0.88 -1.37 -11.15
N VAL A 203 0.95 -2.69 -11.01
CA VAL A 203 1.12 -3.41 -9.75
C VAL A 203 2.58 -3.84 -9.64
N LEU A 204 3.27 -3.30 -8.65
CA LEU A 204 4.62 -3.73 -8.29
C LEU A 204 4.57 -5.08 -7.59
N ASP A 205 5.68 -5.82 -7.60
CA ASP A 205 5.68 -7.23 -7.19
C ASP A 205 4.59 -8.01 -7.95
N GLY A 206 4.54 -7.82 -9.28
CA GLY A 206 3.46 -8.29 -10.13
C GLY A 206 3.78 -9.52 -10.99
N ALA A 207 4.70 -10.40 -10.56
CA ALA A 207 4.87 -11.72 -11.18
C ALA A 207 3.70 -12.68 -10.87
N LEU A 208 3.63 -13.82 -11.55
CA LEU A 208 2.56 -14.82 -11.37
C LEU A 208 2.58 -15.51 -9.99
N ASP A 209 3.74 -15.52 -9.35
CA ASP A 209 4.01 -16.00 -7.98
C ASP A 209 4.04 -14.86 -6.94
N GLN A 210 3.56 -13.67 -7.33
CA GLN A 210 3.47 -12.46 -6.50
C GLN A 210 2.03 -11.88 -6.58
N ASP A 211 1.86 -10.56 -6.40
CA ASP A 211 0.58 -9.92 -6.11
C ASP A 211 -0.40 -9.81 -7.30
N PHE A 212 0.07 -10.06 -8.54
CA PHE A 212 -0.74 -9.87 -9.74
C PHE A 212 -2.08 -10.62 -9.71
N GLN A 213 -2.11 -11.87 -9.24
CA GLN A 213 -3.30 -12.72 -9.32
C GLN A 213 -4.46 -12.17 -8.49
N HIS A 214 -4.19 -11.71 -7.27
CA HIS A 214 -5.24 -11.22 -6.39
C HIS A 214 -5.71 -9.82 -6.82
N VAL A 215 -4.83 -8.96 -7.33
CA VAL A 215 -5.22 -7.65 -7.89
C VAL A 215 -5.98 -7.79 -9.21
N ALA A 216 -5.62 -8.73 -10.08
CA ALA A 216 -6.42 -9.08 -11.26
C ALA A 216 -7.83 -9.57 -10.86
N GLY A 217 -7.95 -10.34 -9.78
CA GLY A 217 -9.23 -10.73 -9.19
C GLY A 217 -10.08 -9.54 -8.71
N LEU A 218 -9.45 -8.51 -8.12
CA LEU A 218 -10.15 -7.26 -7.77
C LEU A 218 -10.68 -6.54 -9.01
N ALA A 219 -9.86 -6.39 -10.06
CA ALA A 219 -10.28 -5.73 -11.29
C ALA A 219 -11.39 -6.50 -12.03
N GLN A 220 -11.32 -7.85 -12.02
CA GLN A 220 -12.41 -8.71 -12.49
C GLN A 220 -13.69 -8.52 -11.67
N LEU A 221 -13.58 -8.40 -10.33
CA LEU A 221 -14.73 -8.10 -9.48
C LEU A 221 -15.34 -6.74 -9.82
N GLY A 222 -14.53 -5.70 -10.06
CA GLY A 222 -15.02 -4.40 -10.52
C GLY A 222 -15.81 -4.49 -11.83
N ASP A 223 -15.22 -5.14 -12.84
CA ASP A 223 -15.81 -5.39 -14.16
C ASP A 223 -17.12 -6.19 -14.09
N LEU A 224 -17.23 -7.15 -13.16
CA LEU A 224 -18.43 -7.96 -12.89
C LEU A 224 -19.50 -7.28 -12.01
N SER A 225 -19.14 -6.27 -11.20
CA SER A 225 -20.03 -5.74 -10.14
C SER A 225 -20.46 -4.30 -10.35
N TRP A 226 -19.86 -3.58 -11.30
CA TRP A 226 -20.06 -2.13 -11.50
C TRP A 226 -19.80 -1.31 -10.23
N THR A 227 -19.00 -1.81 -9.28
CA THR A 227 -18.65 -1.06 -8.06
C THR A 227 -17.59 0.00 -8.28
N PHE A 228 -16.79 -0.14 -9.36
CA PHE A 228 -15.85 0.86 -9.84
C PHE A 228 -15.58 0.64 -11.33
N GLU A 229 -15.03 1.65 -12.01
CA GLU A 229 -14.77 1.60 -13.45
C GLU A 229 -13.80 0.46 -13.80
N PRO A 230 -14.06 -0.32 -14.85
CA PRO A 230 -13.10 -1.30 -15.36
C PRO A 230 -11.79 -0.62 -15.75
N LEU A 231 -10.67 -1.29 -15.47
CA LEU A 231 -9.31 -0.81 -15.66
C LEU A 231 -8.42 -1.95 -16.17
N ILE A 232 -7.25 -1.65 -16.73
CA ILE A 232 -6.25 -2.67 -17.10
C ILE A 232 -5.30 -2.85 -15.90
N VAL A 233 -5.01 -4.10 -15.50
CA VAL A 233 -4.00 -4.39 -14.48
C VAL A 233 -2.72 -4.87 -15.17
N VAL A 234 -1.59 -4.25 -14.83
CA VAL A 234 -0.26 -4.61 -15.30
C VAL A 234 0.61 -4.98 -14.11
N GLY A 235 0.81 -6.28 -13.88
CA GLY A 235 1.79 -6.77 -12.93
C GLY A 235 3.21 -6.65 -13.47
N VAL A 236 4.09 -5.98 -12.74
CA VAL A 236 5.51 -5.80 -13.05
C VAL A 236 6.34 -6.60 -12.05
N GLN A 237 7.03 -7.64 -12.52
CA GLN A 237 7.89 -8.46 -11.65
C GLN A 237 8.98 -7.64 -10.99
N THR A 238 9.13 -7.78 -9.67
CA THR A 238 10.34 -7.45 -8.94
C THR A 238 11.15 -8.73 -8.71
N ARG A 239 12.49 -8.66 -8.75
CA ARG A 239 13.38 -9.80 -8.47
C ARG A 239 14.17 -9.63 -7.17
N ASN A 240 14.75 -8.46 -6.95
CA ASN A 240 15.43 -8.12 -5.71
C ASN A 240 14.75 -6.86 -5.14
N ARG A 241 13.67 -7.08 -4.37
CA ARG A 241 12.84 -6.00 -3.81
C ARG A 241 13.65 -4.93 -3.10
N ARG A 242 14.67 -5.29 -2.31
CA ARG A 242 15.49 -4.28 -1.63
C ARG A 242 16.34 -3.49 -2.61
N ALA A 243 17.01 -4.15 -3.57
CA ALA A 243 17.81 -3.44 -4.56
C ALA A 243 16.97 -2.56 -5.50
N GLU A 244 15.78 -3.01 -5.90
CA GLU A 244 14.97 -2.37 -6.94
C GLU A 244 14.01 -1.31 -6.40
N LEU A 245 13.47 -1.47 -5.18
CA LEU A 245 12.37 -0.64 -4.65
C LEU A 245 12.81 0.37 -3.57
N THR A 246 14.04 0.28 -3.04
CA THR A 246 14.52 1.26 -2.05
C THR A 246 15.22 2.46 -2.69
N PRO A 247 14.98 3.68 -2.19
CA PRO A 247 15.84 4.84 -2.44
C PRO A 247 17.23 4.61 -1.83
N ALA A 248 18.25 5.25 -2.41
CA ALA A 248 19.63 5.16 -1.91
C ALA A 248 19.69 5.66 -0.46
N ALA A 249 20.20 4.80 0.43
CA ALA A 249 20.38 5.13 1.84
C ALA A 249 21.47 6.19 2.03
N SER A 250 21.31 7.02 3.05
CA SER A 250 22.26 8.05 3.46
C SER A 250 22.89 7.77 4.82
N ASP A 251 22.23 6.97 5.67
CA ASP A 251 22.80 6.53 6.94
C ASP A 251 23.77 5.34 6.73
N ALA A 252 24.97 5.45 7.30
CA ALA A 252 26.03 4.47 7.16
C ALA A 252 25.63 3.06 7.63
N ARG A 253 24.69 2.92 8.58
CA ARG A 253 24.15 1.62 9.02
C ARG A 253 23.39 0.93 7.90
N TYR A 254 22.53 1.65 7.18
CA TYR A 254 21.73 1.10 6.09
C TYR A 254 22.61 0.81 4.88
N ILE A 255 23.55 1.70 4.54
CA ILE A 255 24.55 1.48 3.48
C ILE A 255 25.39 0.22 3.76
N THR A 256 25.80 0.00 5.02
CA THR A 256 26.61 -1.17 5.41
C THR A 256 25.80 -2.47 5.47
N ALA A 257 24.56 -2.40 5.98
CA ALA A 257 23.70 -3.57 6.15
C ALA A 257 23.04 -4.03 4.84
N PHE A 258 22.83 -3.11 3.90
CA PHE A 258 22.10 -3.32 2.65
C PHE A 258 22.85 -2.71 1.45
N PRO A 259 24.08 -3.17 1.15
CA PRO A 259 24.90 -2.60 0.08
C PRO A 259 24.29 -2.77 -1.33
N GLU A 260 23.28 -3.64 -1.49
CA GLU A 260 22.52 -3.82 -2.73
C GLU A 260 21.41 -2.77 -2.95
N ALA A 261 21.06 -1.99 -1.92
CA ALA A 261 19.95 -1.03 -1.93
C ALA A 261 20.19 0.19 -2.85
N GLY A 262 19.11 0.94 -3.12
CA GLY A 262 19.19 2.24 -3.78
C GLY A 262 18.86 2.30 -5.27
N GLY A 263 18.37 1.20 -5.86
CA GLY A 263 18.03 1.12 -7.27
C GLY A 263 16.67 1.72 -7.66
N ALA A 264 15.89 2.31 -6.74
CA ALA A 264 14.57 2.87 -7.05
C ALA A 264 14.56 3.82 -8.26
N ALA A 265 15.53 4.74 -8.37
CA ALA A 265 15.62 5.63 -9.53
C ALA A 265 15.83 4.88 -10.87
N ARG A 266 16.54 3.74 -10.85
CA ARG A 266 16.77 2.87 -12.02
C ARG A 266 15.51 2.07 -12.35
N PHE A 267 14.81 1.53 -11.35
CA PHE A 267 13.56 0.79 -11.55
C PHE A 267 12.42 1.70 -12.02
N ARG A 268 12.33 2.94 -11.50
CA ARG A 268 11.39 3.96 -11.98
C ARG A 268 11.63 4.33 -13.44
N ARG A 269 12.90 4.44 -13.86
CA ARG A 269 13.24 4.65 -15.27
C ARG A 269 12.83 3.46 -16.14
N PHE A 270 12.95 2.22 -15.65
CA PHE A 270 12.43 1.03 -16.33
C PHE A 270 10.91 1.08 -16.53
N LEU A 271 10.15 1.50 -15.51
CA LEU A 271 8.70 1.73 -15.66
C LEU A 271 8.41 2.79 -16.74
N GLN A 272 9.09 3.93 -16.68
CA GLN A 272 8.87 5.08 -17.57
C GLN A 272 9.26 4.84 -19.03
N GLU A 273 10.42 4.26 -19.29
CA GLU A 273 11.02 4.17 -20.63
C GLU A 273 10.79 2.82 -21.33
N GLU A 274 10.44 1.76 -20.58
CA GLU A 274 10.27 0.41 -21.14
C GLU A 274 8.88 -0.19 -20.86
N VAL A 275 8.38 -0.20 -19.62
CA VAL A 275 7.08 -0.85 -19.29
C VAL A 275 5.88 -0.05 -19.80
N ILE A 276 5.77 1.23 -19.46
CA ILE A 276 4.63 2.08 -19.85
C ILE A 276 4.50 2.14 -21.39
N PRO A 277 5.56 2.45 -22.17
CA PRO A 277 5.49 2.43 -23.63
C PRO A 277 5.17 1.04 -24.20
N PHE A 278 5.63 -0.05 -23.56
CA PHE A 278 5.30 -1.41 -23.99
C PHE A 278 3.80 -1.69 -23.88
N VAL A 279 3.17 -1.27 -22.78
CA VAL A 279 1.73 -1.47 -22.53
C VAL A 279 0.88 -0.57 -23.42
N GLU A 280 1.15 0.74 -23.46
CA GLU A 280 0.33 1.71 -24.18
C GLU A 280 0.34 1.51 -25.69
N ALA A 281 1.39 0.89 -26.23
CA ALA A 281 1.45 0.48 -27.64
C ALA A 281 0.65 -0.80 -27.98
N ARG A 282 0.15 -1.54 -26.98
CA ARG A 282 -0.48 -2.87 -27.15
C ARG A 282 -1.92 -2.95 -26.65
N TYR A 283 -2.26 -2.13 -25.66
CA TYR A 283 -3.55 -2.19 -24.98
C TYR A 283 -4.32 -0.87 -25.12
N PRO A 284 -5.66 -0.88 -25.00
CA PRO A 284 -6.48 0.34 -25.10
C PRO A 284 -6.36 1.20 -23.82
N ALA A 285 -5.16 1.69 -23.54
CA ALA A 285 -4.91 2.64 -22.45
C ALA A 285 -5.53 4.01 -22.77
N SER A 286 -6.05 4.69 -21.73
CA SER A 286 -6.59 6.06 -21.81
C SER A 286 -5.52 7.14 -21.68
N GLY A 287 -4.30 6.76 -21.29
CA GLY A 287 -3.24 7.68 -20.86
C GLY A 287 -3.28 8.01 -19.36
N ARG A 288 -4.39 7.69 -18.66
CA ARG A 288 -4.46 7.75 -17.20
C ARG A 288 -3.78 6.53 -16.59
N ARG A 289 -2.88 6.74 -15.63
CA ARG A 289 -2.01 5.72 -15.06
C ARG A 289 -2.10 5.73 -13.54
N ALA A 290 -2.15 4.54 -12.96
CA ALA A 290 -2.12 4.33 -11.52
C ALA A 290 -0.95 3.41 -11.15
N ILE A 291 -0.39 3.55 -9.96
CA ILE A 291 0.61 2.64 -9.42
C ILE A 291 0.22 2.14 -8.03
N ALA A 292 0.36 0.83 -7.78
CA ALA A 292 0.07 0.20 -6.50
C ALA A 292 1.24 -0.65 -6.01
N GLY A 293 1.42 -0.70 -4.68
CA GLY A 293 2.42 -1.54 -4.05
C GLY A 293 2.28 -1.62 -2.53
N GLU A 294 2.63 -2.77 -1.97
CA GLU A 294 2.65 -3.03 -0.53
C GLU A 294 4.08 -3.01 0.04
N SER A 295 4.26 -2.57 1.28
CA SER A 295 5.55 -2.64 2.00
C SER A 295 6.68 -1.88 1.29
N LEU A 296 7.77 -2.54 0.86
CA LEU A 296 8.82 -1.90 0.06
C LEU A 296 8.31 -1.37 -1.30
N ALA A 297 7.30 -1.99 -1.89
CA ALA A 297 6.67 -1.44 -3.08
C ALA A 297 5.84 -0.19 -2.75
N GLY A 298 5.18 -0.15 -1.60
CA GLY A 298 4.53 1.07 -1.11
C GLY A 298 5.53 2.21 -0.83
N LEU A 299 6.72 1.90 -0.32
CA LEU A 299 7.82 2.86 -0.20
C LEU A 299 8.22 3.44 -1.57
N PHE A 300 8.36 2.58 -2.58
CA PHE A 300 8.64 3.01 -3.96
C PHE A 300 7.53 3.87 -4.57
N VAL A 301 6.26 3.58 -4.28
CA VAL A 301 5.10 4.39 -4.71
C VAL A 301 5.25 5.83 -4.20
N ILE A 302 5.57 6.02 -2.91
CA ILE A 302 5.78 7.35 -2.32
C ILE A 302 7.07 8.02 -2.83
N ASP A 303 8.16 7.27 -3.02
CA ASP A 303 9.40 7.79 -3.63
C ASP A 303 9.20 8.26 -5.08
N THR A 304 8.32 7.58 -5.81
CA THR A 304 7.93 7.94 -7.18
C THR A 304 7.06 9.18 -7.21
N LEU A 305 6.04 9.29 -6.35
CA LEU A 305 5.25 10.52 -6.16
C LEU A 305 6.18 11.73 -5.89
N LEU A 306 7.11 11.59 -4.95
CA LEU A 306 7.99 12.68 -4.51
C LEU A 306 9.24 12.91 -5.39
N GLY A 307 9.32 12.25 -6.55
CA GLY A 307 10.49 12.34 -7.42
C GLY A 307 10.23 12.26 -8.92
N ALA A 308 9.04 11.85 -9.37
CA ALA A 308 8.55 11.95 -10.73
C ALA A 308 6.99 11.87 -10.73
N PRO A 309 6.30 12.86 -10.13
CA PRO A 309 4.84 12.82 -9.92
C PRO A 309 4.05 12.67 -11.23
N GLN A 310 4.50 13.33 -12.30
CA GLN A 310 3.86 13.29 -13.62
C GLN A 310 3.92 11.91 -14.32
N LEU A 311 4.48 10.89 -13.67
CA LEU A 311 4.54 9.52 -14.20
C LEU A 311 3.23 8.75 -14.02
N PHE A 312 2.48 9.04 -12.95
CA PHE A 312 1.19 8.43 -12.62
C PHE A 312 0.22 9.49 -12.08
N ASP A 313 -1.08 9.34 -12.34
CA ASP A 313 -2.12 10.22 -11.81
C ASP A 313 -2.59 9.77 -10.42
N ASP A 314 -2.56 8.45 -10.16
CA ASP A 314 -3.16 7.82 -8.98
C ASP A 314 -2.16 6.87 -8.28
N TYR A 315 -1.94 7.07 -6.98
CA TYR A 315 -0.94 6.37 -6.18
C TYR A 315 -1.57 5.58 -5.04
N PHE A 316 -1.40 4.26 -5.02
CA PHE A 316 -1.92 3.37 -3.98
C PHE A 316 -0.75 2.80 -3.15
N ALA A 317 -0.43 3.50 -2.06
CA ALA A 317 0.66 3.15 -1.14
C ALA A 317 0.09 2.37 0.05
N ILE A 318 0.24 1.04 0.03
CA ILE A 318 -0.34 0.17 1.06
C ILE A 318 0.76 -0.26 2.03
N SER A 319 0.57 0.01 3.33
CA SER A 319 1.58 -0.19 4.38
C SER A 319 3.01 0.17 3.94
N PRO A 320 3.23 1.36 3.36
CA PRO A 320 4.47 1.69 2.66
C PRO A 320 5.63 1.76 3.65
N SER A 321 6.75 1.09 3.39
CA SER A 321 7.93 0.98 4.29
C SER A 321 8.77 2.26 4.46
N LEU A 322 8.10 3.39 4.72
CA LEU A 322 8.65 4.71 5.03
C LEU A 322 9.60 4.75 6.24
N TRP A 323 9.74 3.69 7.04
CA TRP A 323 10.76 3.59 8.09
C TRP A 323 12.20 3.49 7.53
N TRP A 324 12.35 3.16 6.25
CA TRP A 324 13.63 3.04 5.56
C TRP A 324 14.52 4.28 5.72
N ASP A 325 15.83 4.05 5.91
CA ASP A 325 16.85 5.08 6.17
C ASP A 325 16.43 6.02 7.33
N ASP A 326 15.98 5.42 8.44
CA ASP A 326 15.47 6.09 9.65
C ASP A 326 14.38 7.14 9.36
N GLY A 327 13.41 6.81 8.50
CA GLY A 327 12.28 7.68 8.19
C GLY A 327 12.57 8.75 7.15
N LYS A 328 13.75 8.74 6.50
CA LYS A 328 14.23 9.86 5.67
C LYS A 328 13.23 10.34 4.63
N LEU A 329 12.57 9.44 3.89
CA LEU A 329 11.63 9.86 2.85
C LEU A 329 10.42 10.62 3.43
N ALA A 330 9.90 10.18 4.59
CA ALA A 330 8.85 10.89 5.30
C ALA A 330 9.32 12.25 5.81
N HIS A 331 10.54 12.32 6.38
CA HIS A 331 11.11 13.59 6.86
C HIS A 331 11.41 14.59 5.74
N ASP A 332 11.89 14.12 4.58
CA ASP A 332 12.15 14.95 3.40
C ASP A 332 10.84 15.45 2.72
N THR A 333 9.68 14.85 3.02
CA THR A 333 8.41 15.09 2.30
C THR A 333 8.03 16.57 2.28
N ALA A 334 8.08 17.26 3.43
CA ALA A 334 7.71 18.67 3.52
C ALA A 334 8.59 19.59 2.63
N ALA A 335 9.87 19.27 2.48
CA ALA A 335 10.77 20.01 1.61
C ALA A 335 10.53 19.71 0.12
N ARG A 336 10.13 18.47 -0.21
CA ARG A 336 9.86 18.04 -1.59
C ARG A 336 8.55 18.61 -2.14
N ILE A 337 7.45 18.48 -1.41
CA ILE A 337 6.12 18.94 -1.85
C ILE A 337 6.07 20.45 -2.12
N ASN A 338 6.85 21.26 -1.41
CA ASN A 338 6.93 22.71 -1.63
C ASN A 338 7.60 23.11 -2.96
N ASN A 339 8.24 22.16 -3.67
CA ASN A 339 8.94 22.39 -4.93
C ASN A 339 8.30 21.62 -6.11
N LEU A 340 7.11 21.04 -5.92
CA LEU A 340 6.41 20.23 -6.91
C LEU A 340 4.98 20.74 -7.07
N ASP A 341 4.51 20.81 -8.31
CA ASP A 341 3.06 20.83 -8.59
C ASP A 341 2.58 19.38 -8.53
N LEU A 342 1.72 19.08 -7.55
CA LEU A 342 1.12 17.77 -7.30
C LEU A 342 -0.42 17.84 -7.36
N SER A 343 -0.96 18.95 -7.87
CA SER A 343 -2.35 19.36 -7.69
C SER A 343 -3.39 18.49 -8.42
N LYS A 344 -2.95 17.48 -9.17
CA LYS A 344 -3.78 16.55 -9.95
C LYS A 344 -3.69 15.13 -9.42
N GLU A 345 -2.60 14.83 -8.74
CA GLU A 345 -2.26 13.53 -8.21
C GLU A 345 -3.19 13.17 -7.04
N ARG A 346 -3.64 11.91 -7.01
CA ARG A 346 -4.42 11.36 -5.90
C ARG A 346 -3.65 10.25 -5.22
N VAL A 347 -3.66 10.23 -3.89
CA VAL A 347 -2.88 9.31 -3.06
C VAL A 347 -3.82 8.58 -2.10
N TRP A 348 -3.96 7.28 -2.30
CA TRP A 348 -4.56 6.37 -1.34
C TRP A 348 -3.43 5.78 -0.48
N LEU A 349 -3.47 6.07 0.82
CA LEU A 349 -2.48 5.65 1.79
C LEU A 349 -3.14 4.76 2.84
N ALA A 350 -2.76 3.48 2.90
CA ALA A 350 -3.29 2.54 3.88
C ALA A 350 -2.21 2.04 4.84
N MET A 351 -2.61 1.63 6.05
CA MET A 351 -1.69 1.20 7.12
C MET A 351 -2.36 0.13 8.01
N ALA A 352 -1.61 -0.90 8.42
CA ALA A 352 -2.11 -2.07 9.14
C ALA A 352 -1.68 -2.03 10.62
N ASP A 353 -1.37 -3.17 11.24
CA ASP A 353 -1.04 -3.26 12.67
C ASP A 353 0.45 -2.98 13.02
N GLU A 354 1.27 -2.49 12.09
CA GLU A 354 2.74 -2.48 12.23
C GLU A 354 3.26 -1.62 13.40
N GLY A 355 2.55 -0.52 13.71
CA GLY A 355 2.91 0.37 14.80
C GLY A 355 4.35 0.93 14.69
N GLY A 356 4.97 1.19 15.84
CA GLY A 356 6.40 1.49 15.96
C GLY A 356 6.92 2.60 15.03
N THR A 357 8.13 2.40 14.49
CA THR A 357 8.76 3.31 13.52
C THR A 357 7.97 3.43 12.22
N MET A 358 7.20 2.40 11.85
CA MET A 358 6.38 2.42 10.64
C MET A 358 5.25 3.44 10.76
N GLN A 359 4.41 3.29 11.78
CA GLN A 359 3.34 4.23 12.11
C GLN A 359 3.88 5.66 12.29
N MET A 360 5.04 5.83 12.93
CA MET A 360 5.68 7.14 13.09
C MET A 360 6.02 7.78 11.74
N ALA A 361 6.66 7.05 10.82
CA ALA A 361 7.02 7.58 9.51
C ALA A 361 5.79 7.89 8.64
N VAL A 362 4.76 7.04 8.67
CA VAL A 362 3.45 7.31 8.02
C VAL A 362 2.82 8.60 8.57
N ASN A 363 2.84 8.79 9.89
CA ASN A 363 2.30 10.01 10.50
C ASN A 363 3.12 11.27 10.14
N VAL A 364 4.45 11.17 10.03
CA VAL A 364 5.29 12.28 9.56
C VAL A 364 4.95 12.65 8.11
N PHE A 365 4.82 11.67 7.21
CA PHE A 365 4.41 11.90 5.82
C PHE A 365 3.04 12.57 5.73
N ARG A 366 2.04 12.03 6.44
CA ARG A 366 0.67 12.59 6.47
C ARG A 366 0.64 14.01 7.01
N ASN A 367 1.32 14.27 8.12
CA ASN A 367 1.39 15.60 8.70
C ASN A 367 2.07 16.59 7.74
N ALA A 368 3.13 16.19 7.03
CA ALA A 368 3.76 17.02 6.01
C ALA A 368 2.80 17.36 4.86
N ALA A 369 2.10 16.35 4.32
CA ALA A 369 1.12 16.55 3.26
C ALA A 369 -0.02 17.49 3.67
N SER A 370 -0.64 17.25 4.84
CA SER A 370 -1.77 18.06 5.34
C SER A 370 -1.39 19.46 5.85
N SER A 371 -0.12 19.71 6.19
CA SER A 371 0.34 21.02 6.70
C SER A 371 0.84 21.96 5.60
N ALA A 372 0.99 21.47 4.36
CA ALA A 372 1.35 22.30 3.23
C ALA A 372 0.17 23.22 2.86
N VAL A 373 0.45 24.52 2.76
CA VAL A 373 -0.55 25.63 2.63
C VAL A 373 -1.51 25.45 1.46
N ALA A 374 -1.15 24.66 0.45
CA ALA A 374 -1.93 24.43 -0.76
C ALA A 374 -2.68 23.08 -0.83
N GLN A 375 -2.55 22.17 0.16
CA GLN A 375 -2.97 20.76 0.05
C GLN A 375 -2.48 20.12 -1.27
N PRO A 376 -1.20 19.71 -1.33
CA PRO A 376 -0.48 19.55 -2.59
C PRO A 376 -1.11 18.49 -3.51
N PHE A 377 -1.74 17.45 -2.97
CA PHE A 377 -2.42 16.36 -3.68
C PHE A 377 -3.64 15.89 -2.87
N ASP A 378 -4.58 15.16 -3.48
CA ASP A 378 -5.71 14.53 -2.77
C ASP A 378 -5.22 13.32 -1.97
N LEU A 379 -5.03 13.47 -0.65
CA LEU A 379 -4.60 12.39 0.25
C LEU A 379 -5.79 11.79 1.01
N GLN A 380 -6.11 10.54 0.68
CA GLN A 380 -7.08 9.73 1.41
C GLN A 380 -6.33 8.68 2.25
N TYR A 381 -6.61 8.63 3.55
CA TYR A 381 -5.95 7.73 4.50
C TYR A 381 -6.91 6.68 5.05
N ASP A 382 -6.53 5.41 4.91
CA ASP A 382 -7.28 4.23 5.32
C ASP A 382 -6.56 3.52 6.47
N ASP A 383 -7.04 3.73 7.69
CA ASP A 383 -6.50 3.08 8.89
C ASP A 383 -7.17 1.71 9.08
N ARG A 384 -6.41 0.64 8.84
CA ARG A 384 -6.89 -0.74 9.02
C ARG A 384 -6.20 -1.47 10.17
N SER A 385 -5.53 -0.73 11.07
CA SER A 385 -4.74 -1.28 12.19
C SER A 385 -5.52 -2.13 13.20
N ALA A 386 -6.85 -2.11 13.15
CA ALA A 386 -7.73 -2.91 14.00
C ALA A 386 -8.38 -4.11 13.27
N GLN A 387 -8.14 -4.26 11.96
CA GLN A 387 -8.77 -5.27 11.10
C GLN A 387 -7.75 -6.10 10.32
N GLU A 388 -6.62 -5.50 9.94
CA GLU A 388 -5.63 -6.08 9.05
C GLU A 388 -4.24 -6.14 9.70
N THR A 389 -3.46 -7.12 9.26
CA THR A 389 -2.02 -7.19 9.51
C THR A 389 -1.25 -6.75 8.27
N HIS A 390 0.06 -6.47 8.40
CA HIS A 390 0.94 -6.16 7.25
C HIS A 390 0.74 -7.12 6.06
N ALA A 391 0.59 -8.42 6.34
CA ALA A 391 0.48 -9.47 5.33
C ALA A 391 -0.94 -9.70 4.77
N THR A 392 -1.97 -9.02 5.30
CA THR A 392 -3.36 -9.20 4.85
C THR A 392 -3.97 -7.93 4.25
N ILE A 393 -3.44 -6.76 4.60
CA ILE A 393 -4.01 -5.46 4.22
C ILE A 393 -4.12 -5.23 2.71
N TYR A 394 -3.21 -5.77 1.88
CA TYR A 394 -3.07 -5.35 0.48
C TYR A 394 -4.38 -5.47 -0.31
N HIS A 395 -5.01 -6.64 -0.27
CA HIS A 395 -6.21 -6.92 -1.05
C HIS A 395 -7.41 -6.05 -0.61
N ALA A 396 -7.63 -5.90 0.70
CA ALA A 396 -8.76 -5.15 1.25
C ALA A 396 -8.59 -3.65 1.06
N ALA A 397 -7.42 -3.09 1.38
CA ALA A 397 -7.16 -1.66 1.26
C ALA A 397 -7.11 -1.19 -0.20
N LEU A 398 -6.59 -2.02 -1.12
CA LEU A 398 -6.60 -1.68 -2.54
C LEU A 398 -8.03 -1.66 -3.11
N LEU A 399 -8.90 -2.61 -2.73
CA LEU A 399 -10.29 -2.62 -3.17
C LEU A 399 -11.05 -1.34 -2.76
N GLU A 400 -10.90 -0.92 -1.50
CA GLU A 400 -11.54 0.31 -1.02
C GLU A 400 -10.95 1.56 -1.70
N GLY A 401 -9.65 1.59 -1.97
CA GLY A 401 -9.02 2.65 -2.76
C GLY A 401 -9.54 2.71 -4.20
N LEU A 402 -9.68 1.57 -4.88
CA LEU A 402 -10.24 1.52 -6.23
C LEU A 402 -11.69 2.01 -6.28
N ARG A 403 -12.49 1.68 -5.25
CA ARG A 403 -13.86 2.20 -5.08
C ARG A 403 -13.90 3.69 -4.79
N ALA A 404 -13.00 4.21 -3.96
CA ALA A 404 -12.91 5.63 -3.68
C ALA A 404 -12.49 6.45 -4.91
N PHE A 405 -11.57 5.91 -5.72
CA PHE A 405 -10.95 6.64 -6.84
C PHE A 405 -11.67 6.46 -8.17
N TYR A 406 -12.38 5.36 -8.38
CA TYR A 406 -13.05 5.01 -9.64
C TYR A 406 -14.49 4.52 -9.44
N GLY A 407 -15.09 4.73 -8.27
CA GLY A 407 -16.44 4.27 -7.95
C GLY A 407 -17.49 4.74 -8.96
N MET A 408 -18.26 3.79 -9.49
CA MET A 408 -19.35 4.10 -10.43
C MET A 408 -20.63 4.48 -9.68
N PRO A 409 -21.50 5.33 -10.25
CA PRO A 409 -22.81 5.62 -9.68
C PRO A 409 -23.63 4.33 -9.54
N ASN A 410 -24.29 4.15 -8.40
CA ASN A 410 -25.18 3.00 -8.17
C ASN A 410 -26.54 3.21 -8.87
N GLU A 411 -26.55 3.15 -10.21
CA GLU A 411 -27.75 3.34 -11.02
C GLU A 411 -28.76 2.19 -10.85
N ALA A 412 -28.27 0.97 -10.56
CA ALA A 412 -29.05 -0.26 -10.47
C ALA A 412 -30.13 -0.29 -9.36
N LEU A 413 -30.17 0.71 -8.48
CA LEU A 413 -31.16 0.83 -7.40
C LEU A 413 -32.07 2.06 -7.50
N GLN A 414 -31.91 2.95 -8.49
CA GLN A 414 -32.72 4.18 -8.57
C GLN A 414 -34.18 3.91 -8.96
N THR A 415 -34.45 2.80 -9.66
CA THR A 415 -35.79 2.24 -9.85
C THR A 415 -35.76 0.76 -9.54
N GLN A 416 -36.30 0.33 -8.40
CA GLN A 416 -36.44 -1.11 -8.14
C GLN A 416 -37.42 -1.70 -9.17
N PRO A 417 -37.05 -2.78 -9.88
CA PRO A 417 -37.96 -3.45 -10.78
C PRO A 417 -39.12 -4.04 -9.98
N TRP A 418 -40.28 -4.16 -10.62
CA TRP A 418 -41.54 -4.52 -9.95
C TRP A 418 -41.47 -5.81 -9.13
N TYR A 419 -40.65 -6.78 -9.54
CA TYR A 419 -40.47 -8.07 -8.84
C TYR A 419 -39.61 -7.96 -7.55
N MET A 420 -38.94 -6.83 -7.33
CA MET A 420 -38.26 -6.50 -6.06
C MET A 420 -39.15 -5.67 -5.13
N THR A 421 -40.27 -5.15 -5.62
CA THR A 421 -41.26 -4.41 -4.84
C THR A 421 -42.39 -5.36 -4.39
N PRO A 422 -42.65 -5.56 -3.09
CA PRO A 422 -43.77 -6.39 -2.62
C PRO A 422 -45.12 -5.90 -3.19
N GLY A 423 -45.81 -6.77 -3.93
CA GLY A 423 -47.07 -6.41 -4.62
C GLY A 423 -46.90 -5.58 -5.90
N GLY A 424 -45.66 -5.33 -6.34
CA GLY A 424 -45.36 -4.73 -7.63
C GLY A 424 -45.91 -5.57 -8.79
N ARG A 425 -46.19 -4.91 -9.92
CA ARG A 425 -46.71 -5.53 -11.14
C ARG A 425 -45.84 -5.15 -12.34
N PRO A 426 -45.72 -6.02 -13.36
CA PRO A 426 -45.14 -5.60 -14.62
C PRO A 426 -45.86 -4.36 -15.14
N THR A 427 -45.09 -3.31 -15.46
CA THR A 427 -45.59 -2.27 -16.35
C THR A 427 -45.81 -2.92 -17.71
N SER A 428 -47.04 -2.90 -18.22
CA SER A 428 -47.33 -3.27 -19.60
C SER A 428 -46.43 -2.44 -20.52
N GLY A 429 -45.55 -3.11 -21.27
CA GLY A 429 -44.75 -2.44 -22.29
C GLY A 429 -45.63 -1.88 -23.41
N PRO A 430 -45.11 -0.95 -24.22
CA PRO A 430 -45.83 -0.50 -25.42
C PRO A 430 -45.96 -1.66 -26.42
N ASP A 431 -47.18 -1.82 -26.95
CA ASP A 431 -47.52 -2.73 -28.07
C ASP A 431 -46.90 -2.26 -29.41
#